data_AF-A0AAW9EEL4-F1
#
_entry.id   AF-A0AAW9EEL4-F1
#
_cell.length_a   1.000
_cell.length_b   1.000
_cell.length_c   1.000
_cell.angle_alpha   90.00
_cell.angle_beta   90.00
_cell.angle_gamma   90.00
#
_symmetry.space_group_name_H-M   'P 1'
#
loop_
_entity.id
_entity.type
_entity.pdbx_description
1 polymer ?
#
loop_
_entity_poly.entity_id
_entity_poly.type
_entity_poly.pdbx_seq_one_letter_code
_entity_poly.pdbx_strand_id
1 'polypeptide(L)' 'PEEIRAVEDLVNAQIRRNLAIETNIMDIDAARASGAMALFGEKYDDRVRVLRMGDFSTELCGGTHAARTGDIGLFRITS' A
#
# COMPACT_ATOMS: atom_id res chain seq x y z
N PRO A 1 -19.18 -5.04 14.02
CA PRO A 1 -18.64 -4.42 15.26
C PRO A 1 -17.28 -4.98 15.67
N GLU A 2 -17.14 -6.30 15.72
CA GLU A 2 -15.87 -6.97 16.03
C GLU A 2 -14.91 -6.95 14.85
N GLU A 3 -15.37 -7.31 13.65
CA GLU A 3 -14.55 -7.28 12.43
C GLU A 3 -14.01 -5.88 12.12
N ILE A 4 -14.81 -4.83 12.35
CA ILE A 4 -14.38 -3.43 12.21
C ILE A 4 -13.20 -3.14 13.14
N ARG A 5 -13.30 -3.53 14.42
CA ARG A 5 -12.20 -3.34 15.39
C ARG A 5 -10.97 -4.15 14.98
N ALA A 6 -11.15 -5.39 14.54
CA ALA A 6 -10.04 -6.22 14.08
C ALA A 6 -9.30 -5.57 12.90
N VAL A 7 -10.03 -4.95 11.96
CA VAL A 7 -9.43 -4.19 10.84
C VAL A 7 -8.71 -2.94 11.36
N GLU A 8 -9.33 -2.15 12.23
CA GLU A 8 -8.68 -0.97 12.83
C GLU A 8 -7.39 -1.34 13.57
N ASP A 9 -7.43 -2.40 14.38
CA ASP A 9 -6.28 -2.88 15.15
C ASP A 9 -5.16 -3.37 14.23
N LEU A 10 -5.50 -4.11 13.18
CA LEU A 10 -4.55 -4.58 12.17
C LEU A 10 -3.85 -3.41 11.48
N VAL A 11 -4.62 -2.44 10.96
CA VAL A 11 -4.06 -1.29 10.24
C VAL A 11 -3.19 -0.45 11.17
N ASN A 12 -3.67 -0.15 12.38
CA ASN A 12 -2.90 0.61 13.34
C ASN A 12 -1.63 -0.15 13.80
N ALA A 13 -1.64 -1.48 13.83
CA ALA A 13 -0.43 -2.26 14.10
C ALA A 13 0.62 -2.06 13.00
N GLN A 14 0.22 -2.03 11.72
CA GLN A 14 1.15 -1.77 10.60
C GLN A 14 1.65 -0.32 10.57
N ILE A 15 0.81 0.64 10.93
CA ILE A 15 1.23 2.04 11.09
C ILE A 15 2.30 2.15 12.19
N ARG A 16 2.08 1.52 13.35
CA ARG A 16 3.04 1.54 14.47
C ARG A 16 4.39 0.88 14.15
N ARG A 17 4.46 -0.04 13.19
CA ARG A 17 5.75 -0.59 12.70
C ARG A 17 6.62 0.47 12.04
N ASN A 18 6.05 1.61 11.65
CA ASN A 18 6.75 2.75 11.07
C ASN A 18 7.70 2.33 9.93
N LEU A 19 7.22 1.51 9.01
CA LEU A 19 8.00 0.97 7.89
C LEU A 19 8.26 2.08 6.87
N ALA A 20 9.44 2.07 6.23
CA ALA A 20 9.70 2.96 5.10
C ALA A 20 8.79 2.57 3.92
N ILE A 21 8.28 3.58 3.20
CA ILE A 21 7.53 3.37 1.97
C ILE A 21 8.51 3.44 0.80
N GLU A 22 8.79 2.29 0.19
CA GLU A 22 9.68 2.19 -0.95
C GLU A 22 8.89 2.44 -2.24
N THR A 23 9.50 3.17 -3.18
CA THR A 23 8.87 3.48 -4.47
C THR A 23 9.81 3.10 -5.60
N ASN A 24 9.34 2.25 -6.50
CA ASN A 24 10.11 1.75 -7.64
C ASN A 24 9.32 1.92 -8.95
N ILE A 25 10.00 2.37 -10.01
CA ILE A 25 9.42 2.42 -11.36
C ILE A 25 9.92 1.22 -12.15
N MET A 26 9.03 0.31 -12.50
CA MET A 26 9.36 -0.96 -13.16
C MET A 26 8.37 -1.29 -14.28
N ASP A 27 8.68 -2.30 -15.09
CA ASP A 27 7.78 -2.76 -16.14
C ASP A 27 6.52 -3.40 -15.55
N ILE A 28 5.40 -3.27 -16.26
CA ILE A 28 4.11 -3.78 -15.80
C ILE A 28 4.11 -5.29 -15.49
N ASP A 29 4.85 -6.08 -16.25
CA ASP A 29 4.96 -7.52 -16.03
C ASP A 29 5.80 -7.84 -14.80
N ALA A 30 6.86 -7.06 -14.53
CA ALA A 30 7.64 -7.17 -13.31
C ALA A 30 6.82 -6.75 -12.08
N ALA A 31 6.00 -5.70 -12.21
CA ALA A 31 5.08 -5.27 -11.17
C ALA A 31 4.05 -6.37 -10.83
N ARG A 32 3.47 -7.01 -11.85
CA ARG A 32 2.57 -8.17 -11.67
C ARG A 32 3.26 -9.32 -10.94
N ALA A 33 4.49 -9.66 -11.34
CA ALA A 33 5.27 -10.70 -10.69
C ALA A 33 5.64 -10.38 -9.23
N SER A 34 5.76 -9.09 -8.89
CA SER A 34 6.08 -8.63 -7.52
C SER A 34 4.93 -8.80 -6.51
N GLY A 35 3.76 -9.25 -6.96
CA GLY A 35 2.55 -9.36 -6.13
C GLY A 35 1.87 -8.02 -5.89
N ALA A 36 2.17 -7.00 -6.70
CA ALA A 36 1.53 -5.70 -6.58
C ALA A 36 0.02 -5.83 -6.85
N MET A 37 -0.77 -5.37 -5.88
CA MET A 37 -2.21 -5.31 -6.04
C MET A 37 -2.56 -4.12 -6.94
N ALA A 38 -3.30 -4.39 -8.01
CA ALA A 38 -3.78 -3.39 -8.94
C ALA A 38 -5.18 -3.78 -9.45
N LEU A 39 -5.97 -2.78 -9.83
CA LEU A 39 -7.18 -2.99 -10.60
C LEU A 39 -6.77 -3.25 -12.05
N PHE A 40 -6.48 -4.50 -12.39
CA PHE A 40 -6.14 -4.93 -13.75
C PHE A 40 -7.36 -4.84 -14.68
N GLY A 41 -7.75 -3.62 -15.01
CA GLY A 41 -8.85 -3.25 -15.91
C GLY A 41 -8.68 -1.85 -16.50
N GLU A 42 -7.77 -1.04 -15.93
CA GLU A 42 -7.37 0.24 -16.50
C GLU A 42 -6.18 0.10 -17.47
N LYS A 43 -6.04 1.04 -18.41
CA LYS A 43 -4.88 1.11 -19.29
C LYS A 43 -3.71 1.69 -18.51
N TYR A 44 -2.72 0.86 -18.22
CA TYR A 44 -1.43 1.27 -17.67
C TYR A 44 -0.41 1.43 -18.79
N ASP A 45 0.52 2.36 -18.62
CA ASP A 45 1.71 2.46 -19.47
C ASP A 45 2.66 1.28 -19.23
N ASP A 46 3.62 1.09 -20.13
CA ASP A 46 4.61 -0.01 -20.05
C ASP A 46 5.42 0.02 -18.74
N ARG A 47 5.65 1.23 -18.21
CA ARG A 47 6.31 1.46 -16.92
C ARG A 47 5.33 1.99 -15.89
N VAL A 48 5.30 1.31 -14.74
CA VAL A 48 4.39 1.61 -13.64
C VAL A 48 5.17 1.89 -12.36
N ARG A 49 4.55 2.68 -11.48
CA ARG A 49 5.11 3.01 -10.17
C ARG A 49 4.51 2.09 -9.11
N VAL A 50 5.37 1.29 -8.50
CA VAL A 50 5.02 0.34 -7.44
C VAL A 50 5.48 0.90 -6.10
N LEU A 51 4.59 0.92 -5.12
CA LEU A 51 4.90 1.22 -3.73
C LEU A 51 4.93 -0.04 -2.89
N ARG A 52 5.84 -0.10 -1.93
CA ARG A 52 5.98 -1.21 -1.00
C ARG A 52 6.09 -0.71 0.43
N MET A 53 5.24 -1.23 1.30
CA MET A 53 5.19 -0.93 2.73
C MET A 53 5.60 -2.21 3.49
N GLY A 54 6.91 -2.45 3.51
CA GLY A 54 7.48 -3.70 4.01
C GLY A 54 6.93 -4.94 3.29
N ASP A 55 6.67 -6.00 4.06
CA ASP A 55 6.12 -7.27 3.58
C ASP A 55 4.59 -7.29 3.54
N PHE A 56 3.94 -6.25 4.05
CA PHE A 56 2.51 -6.24 4.29
C PHE A 56 1.68 -5.77 3.09
N SER A 57 2.14 -4.72 2.41
CA SER A 57 1.43 -4.15 1.26
C SER A 57 2.39 -3.82 0.12
N THR A 58 1.98 -4.18 -1.09
CA THR A 58 2.64 -3.79 -2.34
C THR A 58 1.55 -3.43 -3.34
N GLU A 59 1.59 -2.21 -3.86
CA GLU A 59 0.51 -1.64 -4.67
C GLU A 59 1.05 -0.85 -5.86
N LEU A 60 0.25 -0.78 -6.93
CA LEU A 60 0.51 0.10 -8.06
C LEU A 60 -0.28 1.40 -7.85
N CYS A 61 0.41 2.53 -7.67
CA CYS A 61 -0.25 3.83 -7.50
C CYS A 61 0.64 4.97 -8.01
N GLY A 62 0.02 5.96 -8.67
CA GLY A 62 0.66 7.18 -9.18
C GLY A 62 0.55 8.43 -8.28
N GLY A 63 -0.16 8.34 -7.14
CA GLY A 63 -0.46 9.47 -6.25
C GLY A 63 0.69 9.97 -5.36
N THR A 64 0.39 10.84 -4.40
CA THR A 64 1.38 11.21 -3.36
C THR A 64 1.19 10.32 -2.14
N HIS A 65 2.29 9.88 -1.52
CA HIS A 65 2.28 9.02 -0.34
C HIS A 65 3.17 9.62 0.76
N ALA A 66 2.91 9.16 2.00
CA ALA A 66 3.82 9.38 3.13
C ALA A 66 5.20 8.75 2.88
N ALA A 67 6.21 9.19 3.64
CA ALA A 67 7.54 8.58 3.57
C ALA A 67 7.62 7.29 4.39
N ARG A 68 6.84 7.20 5.47
CA ARG A 68 6.75 6.02 6.33
C ARG A 68 5.31 5.73 6.73
N THR A 69 5.01 4.47 7.08
CA THR A 69 3.68 4.09 7.56
C THR A 69 3.30 4.83 8.85
N GLY A 70 4.29 5.20 9.67
CA GLY A 70 4.08 5.96 10.92
C GLY A 70 3.56 7.37 10.70
N ASP A 71 3.86 8.00 9.57
CA ASP A 71 3.45 9.38 9.27
C ASP A 71 1.94 9.50 9.01
N ILE A 72 1.25 8.37 8.83
CA ILE A 72 -0.21 8.30 8.61
C ILE A 72 -0.97 8.66 9.90
N GLY A 73 -0.42 8.34 11.08
CA GLY A 73 -1.07 8.59 12.37
C GLY A 73 -2.17 7.58 12.72
N LEU A 74 -3.21 8.00 13.42
CA LEU A 74 -4.28 7.10 13.89
C LEU A 74 -5.27 6.79 12.77
N PHE A 75 -5.51 5.51 12.49
CA PHE A 75 -6.58 5.05 11.61
C PHE A 75 -7.85 4.72 12.40
N ARG A 76 -9.01 5.21 11.92
CA ARG A 76 -10.33 4.96 12.52
C ARG A 76 -11.42 4.85 11.45
N ILE A 77 -12.28 3.85 11.56
CA ILE A 77 -13.46 3.63 10.71
C ILE A 77 -14.65 4.37 11.34
N THR A 78 -15.35 5.19 10.55
CA THR A 78 -16.44 6.06 11.02
C THR A 78 -17.84 5.61 10.64
N SER A 79 -17.98 4.73 9.64
CA SER A 79 -19.25 4.27 9.08
C SER A 79 -19.13 2.88 8.51
#